data_AF-A0A354GV72-F1
#
_entry.id   AF-A0A354GV72-F1
#
_cell.length_a   1.000
_cell.length_b   1.000
_cell.length_c   1.000
_cell.angle_alpha   90.00
_cell.angle_beta   90.00
_cell.angle_gamma   90.00
#
_symmetry.space_group_name_H-M   'P 1'
#
loop_
_entity.id
_entity.type
_entity.pdbx_description
1 polymer ?
#
loop_
_entity_poly.entity_id
_entity_poly.type
_entity_poly.pdbx_seq_one_letter_code
_entity_poly.pdbx_strand_id
1 'polypeptide(L)'
;DHEKYDKAEECYRRVLAADPTDEQARLFHKDAQASRNMYYSPEDESAFSQFSQVLEIPVTDFELSVRSRNCLKKMNIKTLGDLTRVSEPQLLTSKNFGETSLTEIKEMLTSKGLHIGQSLEEGAQNEMRFRPQQALSEQEQAVLSKPVSELNLSVRARKCTNRLGINTLGDLVNRTADELLESKNFGMTSLSEVREKLQTYGLSLRGD
;
A
#
# COMPACT_ATOMS: atom_id res chain seq x y z
N ASP A 1 -10.73 -23.91 26.22
CA ASP A 1 -12.17 -24.25 26.08
C ASP A 1 -13.16 -23.56 27.01
N HIS A 2 -12.91 -22.35 27.52
CA HIS A 2 -13.98 -21.55 28.17
C HIS A 2 -14.21 -20.19 27.49
N GLU A 3 -13.61 -19.96 26.31
CA GLU A 3 -13.69 -18.69 25.56
C GLU A 3 -13.35 -17.42 26.37
N LYS A 4 -12.69 -17.59 27.53
CA LYS A 4 -12.27 -16.50 28.43
C LYS A 4 -10.96 -15.87 27.92
N TYR A 5 -10.94 -15.45 26.67
CA TYR A 5 -9.74 -14.89 26.02
C TYR A 5 -9.24 -13.62 26.72
N ASP A 6 -10.14 -12.80 27.27
CA ASP A 6 -9.77 -11.60 28.05
C ASP A 6 -8.94 -11.93 29.30
N LYS A 7 -9.34 -12.99 30.03
CA LYS A 7 -8.64 -13.41 31.25
C LYS A 7 -7.33 -14.12 30.93
N ALA A 8 -7.33 -14.91 29.85
CA ALA A 8 -6.13 -15.58 29.37
C ALA A 8 -5.07 -14.55 28.93
N GLU A 9 -5.47 -13.52 28.18
CA GLU A 9 -4.59 -12.40 27.81
C GLU A 9 -3.97 -11.73 29.04
N GLU A 10 -4.78 -11.43 30.07
CA GLU A 10 -4.26 -10.80 31.28
C GLU A 10 -3.26 -11.70 32.03
N CYS A 11 -3.50 -13.02 32.03
CA CYS A 11 -2.55 -13.98 32.57
C CYS A 11 -1.24 -14.00 31.77
N TYR A 12 -1.28 -14.08 30.44
CA TYR A 12 -0.07 -14.10 29.61
C TYR A 12 0.68 -12.77 29.69
N ARG A 13 -0.02 -11.64 29.75
CA ARG A 13 0.57 -10.32 29.97
C ARG A 13 1.30 -10.22 31.31
N ARG A 14 0.74 -10.82 32.37
CA ARG A 14 1.42 -10.89 33.69
C ARG A 14 2.65 -11.79 33.66
N VAL A 15 2.60 -12.91 32.95
CA VAL A 15 3.76 -13.81 32.76
C VAL A 15 4.88 -13.08 32.01
N LEU A 16 4.56 -12.39 30.91
CA LEU A 16 5.52 -11.60 30.14
C LEU A 16 6.08 -10.39 30.89
N ALA A 17 5.34 -9.85 31.86
CA ALA A 17 5.84 -8.79 32.74
C ALA A 17 6.87 -9.31 33.77
N ALA A 18 6.81 -10.60 34.13
CA ALA A 18 7.77 -11.24 35.03
C ALA A 18 8.96 -11.85 34.28
N ASP A 19 8.71 -12.44 33.11
CA ASP A 19 9.72 -12.96 32.19
C ASP A 19 9.41 -12.54 30.74
N PRO A 20 10.05 -11.47 30.24
CA PRO A 20 9.88 -11.00 28.87
C PRO A 20 10.43 -11.95 27.80
N THR A 21 11.24 -12.95 28.18
CA THR A 21 11.93 -13.86 27.24
C THR A 21 11.17 -15.15 26.96
N ASP A 22 10.07 -15.40 27.68
CA ASP A 22 9.24 -16.58 27.48
C ASP A 22 8.51 -16.52 26.13
N GLU A 23 9.02 -17.30 25.16
CA GLU A 23 8.45 -17.38 23.82
C GLU A 23 7.05 -18.02 23.79
N GLN A 24 6.76 -18.95 24.71
CA GLN A 24 5.44 -19.59 24.78
C GLN A 24 4.39 -18.62 25.30
N ALA A 25 4.69 -17.87 26.37
CA ALA A 25 3.79 -16.85 26.90
C ALA A 25 3.50 -15.77 25.86
N ARG A 26 4.50 -15.39 25.05
CA ARG A 26 4.35 -14.43 23.95
C ARG A 26 3.46 -14.96 22.83
N LEU A 27 3.65 -16.22 22.43
CA LEU A 27 2.83 -16.87 21.42
C LEU A 27 1.37 -16.94 21.88
N PHE A 28 1.12 -17.43 23.10
CA PHE A 28 -0.24 -17.55 23.63
C PHE A 28 -0.92 -16.20 23.89
N HIS A 29 -0.15 -15.16 24.27
CA HIS A 29 -0.70 -13.80 24.35
C HIS A 29 -1.22 -13.35 22.98
N LYS A 30 -0.43 -13.57 21.91
CA LYS A 30 -0.79 -13.16 20.54
C LYS A 30 -2.02 -13.91 20.04
N ASP A 31 -2.09 -15.21 20.30
CA ASP A 31 -3.25 -16.04 19.95
C ASP A 31 -4.51 -15.61 20.70
N ALA A 32 -4.40 -15.31 22.01
CA ALA A 32 -5.51 -14.82 22.80
C ALA A 32 -5.99 -13.44 22.32
N GLN A 33 -5.07 -12.54 21.96
CA GLN A 33 -5.38 -11.21 21.42
C GLN A 33 -6.07 -11.29 20.06
N ALA A 34 -5.57 -12.12 19.14
CA ALA A 34 -6.19 -12.35 17.84
C ALA A 34 -7.61 -12.92 17.98
N SER A 35 -7.83 -13.78 18.97
CA SER A 35 -9.13 -14.38 19.25
C SER A 35 -10.15 -13.41 19.85
N ARG A 36 -9.73 -12.26 20.43
CA ARG A 36 -10.64 -11.22 20.93
C ARG A 36 -11.35 -10.44 19.80
N ASN A 37 -10.75 -10.40 18.61
CA ASN A 37 -11.19 -9.55 17.51
C ASN A 37 -12.05 -10.26 16.44
N MET A 38 -12.54 -11.48 16.71
CA MET A 38 -13.56 -12.13 15.88
C MET A 38 -14.96 -11.54 16.15
N TYR A 39 -15.11 -10.23 16.02
CA TYR A 39 -16.43 -9.60 15.93
C TYR A 39 -16.96 -9.87 14.53
N TYR A 40 -17.85 -10.86 14.42
CA TYR A 40 -18.63 -11.09 13.22
C TYR A 40 -19.87 -10.18 13.28
N SER A 41 -19.79 -9.04 12.60
CA SER A 41 -20.96 -8.19 12.37
C SER A 41 -21.58 -8.57 11.02
N PRO A 42 -22.82 -9.07 10.96
CA PRO A 42 -23.48 -9.43 9.69
C PRO A 42 -23.66 -8.23 8.74
N GLU A 43 -23.55 -7.00 9.25
CA GLU A 43 -23.52 -5.77 8.47
C GLU A 43 -22.26 -5.65 7.59
N ASP A 44 -21.10 -6.10 8.08
CA ASP A 44 -19.82 -6.02 7.36
C ASP A 44 -19.76 -7.03 6.21
N GLU A 45 -20.37 -8.22 6.37
CA GLU A 45 -20.51 -9.20 5.28
C GLU A 45 -21.44 -8.69 4.17
N SER A 46 -22.53 -8.02 4.54
CA SER A 46 -23.45 -7.41 3.57
C SER A 46 -22.76 -6.31 2.76
N ALA A 47 -21.95 -5.47 3.41
CA ALA A 47 -21.17 -4.42 2.75
C ALA A 47 -20.08 -5.02 1.83
N PHE A 48 -19.35 -6.04 2.29
CA PHE A 48 -18.34 -6.73 1.47
C PHE A 48 -18.95 -7.48 0.28
N SER A 49 -20.12 -8.09 0.48
CA SER A 49 -20.89 -8.77 -0.56
C SER A 49 -21.41 -7.77 -1.60
N GLN A 50 -21.99 -6.65 -1.17
CA GLN A 50 -22.41 -5.56 -2.06
C GLN A 50 -21.23 -4.99 -2.85
N PHE A 51 -20.09 -4.77 -2.19
CA PHE A 51 -18.88 -4.31 -2.85
C PHE A 51 -18.38 -5.30 -3.91
N SER A 52 -18.33 -6.59 -3.57
CA SER A 52 -17.94 -7.66 -4.49
C SER A 52 -18.87 -7.74 -5.71
N GLN A 53 -20.18 -7.60 -5.50
CA GLN A 53 -21.16 -7.58 -6.59
C GLN A 53 -20.96 -6.40 -7.53
N VAL A 54 -20.62 -5.21 -7.01
CA VAL A 54 -20.35 -4.03 -7.85
C VAL A 54 -19.13 -4.26 -8.74
N LEU A 55 -18.08 -4.92 -8.24
CA LEU A 55 -16.88 -5.21 -9.03
C LEU A 55 -17.14 -6.15 -10.22
N GLU A 56 -18.14 -7.02 -10.13
CA GLU A 56 -18.51 -7.96 -11.20
C GLU A 56 -19.36 -7.33 -12.31
N ILE A 57 -19.88 -6.11 -12.10
CA ILE A 57 -20.69 -5.41 -13.10
C ILE A 57 -19.86 -5.18 -14.37
N PRO A 58 -20.36 -5.58 -15.54
CA PRO A 58 -19.64 -5.39 -16.79
C PRO A 58 -19.63 -3.92 -17.21
N VAL A 59 -18.50 -3.46 -17.75
CA VAL A 59 -18.36 -2.07 -18.23
C VAL A 59 -19.29 -1.74 -19.41
N THR A 60 -19.90 -2.75 -20.03
CA THR A 60 -20.87 -2.59 -21.12
C THR A 60 -22.22 -2.06 -20.65
N ASP A 61 -22.56 -2.21 -19.38
CA ASP A 61 -23.84 -1.74 -18.82
C ASP A 61 -23.91 -0.21 -18.68
N PHE A 62 -22.76 0.45 -18.87
CA PHE A 62 -22.63 1.90 -18.77
C PHE A 62 -22.67 2.57 -20.15
N GLU A 63 -23.32 3.72 -20.20
CA GLU A 63 -23.39 4.60 -21.38
C GLU A 63 -22.05 5.32 -21.58
N LEU A 64 -21.07 4.58 -22.07
CA LEU A 64 -19.76 5.12 -22.44
C LEU A 64 -19.72 5.49 -23.93
N SER A 65 -18.90 6.48 -24.27
CA SER A 65 -18.65 6.81 -25.67
C SER A 65 -18.04 5.61 -26.42
N VAL A 66 -18.29 5.56 -27.74
CA VAL A 66 -17.75 4.49 -28.61
C VAL A 66 -16.23 4.38 -28.51
N ARG A 67 -15.53 5.50 -28.28
CA ARG A 67 -14.08 5.51 -28.06
C ARG A 67 -13.70 4.84 -26.74
N SER A 68 -14.32 5.25 -25.64
CA SER A 68 -14.08 4.66 -24.31
C SER A 68 -14.30 3.14 -24.33
N ARG A 69 -15.39 2.66 -24.94
CA ARG A 69 -15.69 1.23 -25.08
C ARG A 69 -14.66 0.47 -25.91
N ASN A 70 -14.21 1.05 -27.03
CA ASN A 70 -13.18 0.44 -27.87
C ASN A 70 -11.81 0.36 -27.18
N CYS A 71 -11.46 1.38 -26.40
CA CYS A 71 -10.22 1.38 -25.60
C CYS A 71 -10.26 0.33 -24.49
N LEU A 72 -11.34 0.27 -23.71
CA LEU A 72 -11.50 -0.72 -22.64
C LEU A 72 -11.44 -2.15 -23.20
N LYS A 73 -12.12 -2.40 -24.33
CA LYS A 73 -12.08 -3.70 -25.03
C LYS A 73 -10.66 -4.07 -25.49
N LYS A 74 -9.88 -3.10 -25.98
CA LYS A 74 -8.50 -3.34 -26.43
C LYS A 74 -7.56 -3.68 -25.26
N MET A 75 -7.81 -3.10 -24.09
CA MET A 75 -7.07 -3.39 -22.85
C MET A 75 -7.62 -4.64 -22.12
N ASN A 76 -8.58 -5.35 -22.72
CA ASN A 76 -9.23 -6.52 -22.14
C ASN A 76 -9.89 -6.24 -20.77
N ILE A 77 -10.35 -5.00 -20.55
CA ILE A 77 -11.09 -4.58 -19.35
C ILE A 77 -12.57 -4.89 -19.60
N LYS A 78 -13.15 -5.79 -18.78
CA LYS A 78 -14.53 -6.26 -18.97
C LYS A 78 -15.45 -5.87 -17.82
N THR A 79 -14.92 -5.78 -16.61
CA THR A 79 -15.67 -5.50 -15.39
C THR A 79 -15.18 -4.23 -14.70
N LEU A 80 -15.98 -3.69 -13.77
CA LEU A 80 -15.54 -2.58 -12.92
C LEU A 80 -14.31 -2.97 -12.09
N GLY A 81 -14.23 -4.21 -11.61
CA GLY A 81 -13.07 -4.71 -10.88
C GLY A 81 -11.78 -4.80 -11.70
N ASP A 82 -11.88 -5.00 -13.03
CA ASP A 82 -10.70 -4.91 -13.89
C ASP A 82 -10.21 -3.47 -14.00
N LEU A 83 -11.13 -2.52 -14.00
CA LEU A 83 -10.82 -1.09 -14.13
C LEU A 83 -10.22 -0.51 -12.84
N THR A 84 -10.62 -1.00 -11.66
CA THR A 84 -10.00 -0.62 -10.38
C THR A 84 -8.57 -1.14 -10.22
N ARG A 85 -8.13 -2.08 -11.06
CA ARG A 85 -6.75 -2.63 -11.10
C ARG A 85 -5.83 -1.93 -12.10
N VAL A 86 -6.36 -1.01 -12.91
CA VAL A 86 -5.58 -0.26 -13.89
C VAL A 86 -5.43 1.17 -13.38
N SER A 87 -4.28 1.79 -13.64
CA SER A 87 -4.02 3.18 -13.25
C SER A 87 -4.39 4.16 -14.38
N GLU A 88 -4.78 5.39 -14.01
CA GLU A 88 -5.05 6.48 -14.96
C GLU A 88 -3.94 6.66 -16.03
N PRO A 89 -2.64 6.67 -15.70
CA PRO A 89 -1.57 6.82 -16.71
C PRO A 89 -1.47 5.64 -17.68
N GLN A 90 -1.84 4.42 -17.26
CA GLN A 90 -1.87 3.27 -18.17
C GLN A 90 -2.99 3.41 -19.21
N LEU A 91 -4.14 3.95 -18.82
CA LEU A 91 -5.24 4.22 -19.75
C LEU A 91 -4.85 5.29 -20.79
N LEU A 92 -4.20 6.37 -20.34
CA LEU A 92 -3.71 7.48 -21.17
C LEU A 92 -2.62 7.07 -22.18
N THR A 93 -1.88 5.99 -21.89
CA THR A 93 -0.85 5.46 -22.80
C THR A 93 -1.47 4.81 -24.04
N SER A 94 -2.74 4.41 -23.98
CA SER A 94 -3.37 3.71 -25.10
C SER A 94 -3.70 4.66 -26.26
N LYS A 95 -3.20 4.32 -27.46
CA LYS A 95 -3.44 5.06 -28.71
C LYS A 95 -4.95 5.21 -28.91
N ASN A 96 -5.47 6.44 -28.83
CA ASN A 96 -6.88 6.87 -28.93
C ASN A 96 -7.66 7.08 -27.61
N PHE A 97 -7.01 6.99 -26.45
CA PHE A 97 -7.63 7.39 -25.18
C PHE A 97 -7.39 8.89 -24.93
N GLY A 98 -8.49 9.65 -24.81
CA GLY A 98 -8.45 11.09 -24.61
C GLY A 98 -8.92 11.48 -23.21
N GLU A 99 -8.70 12.75 -22.87
CA GLU A 99 -9.12 13.36 -21.60
C GLU A 99 -10.62 13.21 -21.35
N THR A 100 -11.45 13.35 -22.40
CA THR A 100 -12.91 13.15 -22.30
C THR A 100 -13.28 11.72 -21.93
N SER A 101 -12.57 10.72 -22.47
CA SER A 101 -12.80 9.31 -22.13
C SER A 101 -12.42 9.00 -20.68
N LEU A 102 -11.38 9.66 -20.17
CA LEU A 102 -10.96 9.52 -18.77
C LEU A 102 -12.01 10.12 -17.82
N THR A 103 -12.54 11.30 -18.13
CA THR A 103 -13.60 11.94 -17.35
C THR A 103 -14.86 11.07 -17.32
N GLU A 104 -15.32 10.55 -18.48
CA GLU A 104 -16.48 9.64 -18.56
C GLU A 104 -16.32 8.42 -17.66
N ILE A 105 -15.14 7.80 -17.68
CA ILE A 105 -14.84 6.60 -16.89
C ILE A 105 -14.78 6.93 -15.40
N LYS A 106 -14.23 8.08 -15.04
CA LYS A 106 -14.14 8.53 -13.65
C LYS A 106 -15.51 8.85 -13.05
N GLU A 107 -16.37 9.53 -13.81
CA GLU A 107 -17.76 9.80 -13.40
C GLU A 107 -18.55 8.50 -13.21
N MET A 108 -18.39 7.56 -14.15
CA MET A 108 -19.01 6.25 -14.07
C MET A 108 -18.58 5.48 -12.80
N LEU A 109 -17.28 5.41 -12.51
CA LEU A 109 -16.78 4.76 -11.29
C LEU A 109 -17.28 5.46 -10.03
N THR A 110 -17.23 6.80 -10.01
CA THR A 110 -17.69 7.61 -8.88
C THR A 110 -19.18 7.36 -8.58
N SER A 111 -20.00 7.15 -9.61
CA SER A 111 -21.43 6.80 -9.45
C SER A 111 -21.67 5.49 -8.70
N LYS A 112 -20.69 4.58 -8.72
CA LYS A 112 -20.71 3.30 -8.01
C LYS A 112 -19.87 3.32 -6.73
N GLY A 113 -19.38 4.49 -6.31
CA GLY A 113 -18.52 4.65 -5.14
C GLY A 113 -17.12 4.06 -5.33
N LEU A 114 -16.69 3.84 -6.58
CA LEU A 114 -15.38 3.32 -6.93
C LEU A 114 -14.50 4.43 -7.52
N HIS A 115 -13.19 4.22 -7.54
CA HIS A 115 -12.26 5.04 -8.31
C HIS A 115 -11.21 4.20 -9.03
N ILE A 116 -10.56 4.81 -10.02
CA ILE A 116 -9.50 4.17 -10.81
C ILE A 116 -8.33 3.86 -9.87
N GLY A 117 -7.73 2.69 -10.01
CA GLY A 117 -6.58 2.27 -9.19
C GLY A 117 -6.91 1.89 -7.74
N GLN A 118 -8.18 1.87 -7.31
CA GLN A 118 -8.56 1.53 -5.93
C GLN A 118 -7.97 0.19 -5.45
N SER A 119 -8.01 -0.85 -6.30
CA SER A 119 -7.46 -2.15 -5.93
C SER A 119 -5.92 -2.19 -5.94
N LEU A 120 -5.26 -1.28 -6.65
CA LEU A 120 -3.80 -1.11 -6.58
C LEU A 120 -3.39 -0.45 -5.26
N GLU A 121 -4.15 0.57 -4.83
CA GLU A 121 -3.92 1.26 -3.57
C GLU A 121 -4.24 0.39 -2.36
N GLU A 122 -5.36 -0.33 -2.38
CA GLU A 122 -5.74 -1.27 -1.32
C GLU A 122 -4.73 -2.41 -1.19
N GLY A 123 -4.20 -2.96 -2.28
CA GLY A 123 -3.12 -3.95 -2.23
C GLY A 123 -1.88 -3.39 -1.53
N ALA A 124 -1.48 -2.17 -1.90
CA ALA A 124 -0.37 -1.45 -1.28
C ALA A 124 -0.58 -1.13 0.21
N GLN A 125 -1.81 -0.83 0.62
CA GLN A 125 -2.17 -0.59 2.03
C GLN A 125 -2.29 -1.90 2.82
N ASN A 126 -2.75 -2.98 2.20
CA ASN A 126 -2.91 -4.28 2.82
C ASN A 126 -1.55 -4.97 3.06
N GLU A 127 -0.61 -4.85 2.12
CA GLU A 127 0.80 -5.24 2.34
C GLU A 127 1.40 -4.51 3.55
N MET A 128 1.04 -3.24 3.76
CA MET A 128 1.50 -2.45 4.90
C MET A 128 0.83 -2.87 6.22
N ARG A 129 -0.41 -3.36 6.19
CA ARG A 129 -1.16 -3.87 7.35
C ARG A 129 -0.71 -5.27 7.80
N PHE A 130 -0.33 -6.12 6.85
CA PHE A 130 0.11 -7.49 7.13
C PHE A 130 1.63 -7.64 7.22
N ARG A 131 2.41 -6.57 7.06
CA ARG A 131 3.78 -6.55 7.58
C ARG A 131 3.66 -6.84 9.08
N PRO A 132 4.21 -7.96 9.59
CA PRO A 132 4.22 -8.19 11.02
C PRO A 132 4.82 -6.93 11.64
N GLN A 133 4.08 -6.25 12.51
CA GLN A 133 4.67 -5.29 13.43
C GLN A 133 5.53 -6.09 14.40
N GLN A 134 6.65 -6.64 13.91
CA GLN A 134 7.79 -6.86 14.76
C GLN A 134 8.12 -5.46 15.26
N ALA A 135 8.01 -5.26 16.58
CA ALA A 135 8.58 -4.10 17.21
C ALA A 135 10.03 -4.03 16.71
N LEU A 136 10.29 -3.07 15.82
CA LEU A 136 11.61 -2.87 15.24
C LEU A 136 12.56 -2.80 16.43
N SER A 137 13.64 -3.56 16.38
CA SER A 137 14.66 -3.47 17.42
C SER A 137 15.08 -2.00 17.58
N GLU A 138 15.49 -1.59 18.77
CA GLU A 138 15.92 -0.19 19.01
C GLU A 138 16.95 0.27 17.97
N GLN A 139 17.77 -0.65 17.47
CA GLN A 139 18.73 -0.43 16.40
C GLN A 139 18.08 -0.12 15.05
N GLU A 140 17.05 -0.87 14.64
CA GLU A 140 16.32 -0.63 13.39
C GLU A 140 15.52 0.68 13.44
N GLN A 141 14.91 0.98 14.60
CA GLN A 141 14.20 2.24 14.82
C GLN A 141 15.17 3.43 14.75
N ALA A 142 16.35 3.28 15.37
CA ALA A 142 17.41 4.26 15.30
C ALA A 142 17.86 4.48 13.86
N VAL A 143 18.05 3.41 13.07
CA VAL A 143 18.41 3.52 11.65
C VAL A 143 17.36 4.30 10.86
N LEU A 144 16.07 3.97 11.00
CA LEU A 144 15.00 4.68 10.26
C LEU A 144 14.85 6.15 10.66
N SER A 145 15.13 6.49 11.91
CA SER A 145 15.10 7.86 12.42
C SER A 145 16.30 8.72 12.00
N LYS A 146 17.35 8.11 11.43
CA LYS A 146 18.52 8.85 10.94
C LYS A 146 18.12 9.82 9.83
N PRO A 147 18.71 11.03 9.81
CA PRO A 147 18.44 11.99 8.76
C PRO A 147 19.07 11.55 7.44
N VAL A 148 18.38 11.80 6.33
CA VAL A 148 18.84 11.43 4.98
C VAL A 148 20.19 12.08 4.61
N SER A 149 20.57 13.16 5.31
CA SER A 149 21.88 13.80 5.18
C SER A 149 23.06 12.88 5.54
N GLU A 150 22.86 11.88 6.42
CA GLU A 150 23.91 10.91 6.78
C GLU A 150 24.30 9.99 5.63
N LEU A 151 23.42 9.79 4.63
CA LEU A 151 23.72 8.97 3.46
C LEU A 151 24.79 9.57 2.55
N ASN A 152 25.22 10.82 2.79
CA ASN A 152 26.23 11.53 2.01
C ASN A 152 25.96 11.48 0.49
N LEU A 153 24.69 11.63 0.12
CA LEU A 153 24.23 11.61 -1.27
C LEU A 153 24.80 12.77 -2.07
N SER A 154 24.93 12.56 -3.39
CA SER A 154 25.30 13.59 -4.34
C SER A 154 24.39 14.82 -4.25
N VAL A 155 24.92 15.97 -4.66
CA VAL A 155 24.18 17.25 -4.63
C VAL A 155 22.85 17.16 -5.39
N ARG A 156 22.77 16.32 -6.43
CA ARG A 156 21.54 16.08 -7.20
C ARG A 156 20.51 15.28 -6.40
N ALA A 157 20.92 14.15 -5.82
CA ALA A 157 20.06 13.32 -4.99
C ALA A 157 19.58 14.08 -3.73
N ARG A 158 20.46 14.84 -3.07
CA ARG A 158 20.10 15.67 -1.90
C ARG A 158 19.13 16.79 -2.24
N LYS A 159 19.27 17.44 -3.41
CA LYS A 159 18.28 18.44 -3.86
C LYS A 159 16.92 17.81 -4.14
N CYS A 160 16.90 16.57 -4.62
CA CYS A 160 15.66 15.82 -4.83
C CYS A 160 14.98 15.48 -3.50
N THR A 161 15.71 14.87 -2.55
CA THR A 161 15.15 14.48 -1.24
C THR A 161 14.59 15.68 -0.49
N ASN A 162 15.31 16.81 -0.47
CA ASN A 162 14.81 18.04 0.15
C ASN A 162 13.55 18.59 -0.54
N ARG A 163 13.46 18.50 -1.87
CA ARG A 163 12.28 18.99 -2.60
C ARG A 163 11.05 18.11 -2.37
N LEU A 164 11.26 16.81 -2.20
CA LEU A 164 10.21 15.84 -1.87
C LEU A 164 9.87 15.80 -0.38
N GLY A 165 10.52 16.63 0.45
CA GLY A 165 10.30 16.68 1.89
C GLY A 165 10.76 15.42 2.63
N ILE A 166 11.69 14.67 2.05
CA ILE A 166 12.25 13.45 2.63
C ILE A 166 13.35 13.87 3.61
N ASN A 167 13.08 13.73 4.90
CA ASN A 167 14.00 14.17 5.96
C ASN A 167 14.72 12.99 6.62
N THR A 168 14.07 11.85 6.74
CA THR A 168 14.59 10.65 7.41
C THR A 168 14.80 9.48 6.46
N LEU A 169 15.56 8.47 6.89
CA LEU A 169 15.69 7.20 6.15
C LEU A 169 14.35 6.48 6.05
N GLY A 170 13.50 6.57 7.08
CA GLY A 170 12.14 6.04 7.04
C GLY A 170 11.28 6.67 5.95
N ASP A 171 11.36 7.98 5.77
CA ASP A 171 10.64 8.68 4.70
C ASP A 171 11.12 8.24 3.32
N LEU A 172 12.42 7.97 3.17
CA LEU A 172 13.03 7.56 1.91
C LEU A 172 12.65 6.14 1.50
N VAL A 173 12.65 5.20 2.45
CA VAL A 173 12.28 3.79 2.22
C VAL A 173 10.82 3.63 1.80
N ASN A 174 9.95 4.53 2.26
CA ASN A 174 8.53 4.51 1.89
C ASN A 174 8.25 5.03 0.46
N ARG A 175 9.25 5.55 -0.24
CA ARG A 175 9.14 6.06 -1.61
C ARG A 175 9.51 5.00 -2.64
N THR A 176 8.84 5.06 -3.80
CA THR A 176 9.13 4.18 -4.94
C THR A 176 10.23 4.77 -5.82
N ALA A 177 10.89 3.92 -6.60
CA ALA A 177 11.89 4.35 -7.58
C ALA A 177 11.31 5.32 -8.63
N ASP A 178 10.06 5.09 -9.05
CA ASP A 178 9.36 5.90 -10.04
C ASP A 178 9.06 7.31 -9.52
N GLU A 179 8.60 7.44 -8.27
CA GLU A 179 8.38 8.75 -7.62
C GLU A 179 9.68 9.58 -7.54
N LEU A 180 10.81 8.92 -7.31
CA LEU A 180 12.11 9.59 -7.29
C LEU A 180 12.55 10.01 -8.71
N LEU A 181 12.32 9.16 -9.72
CA LEU A 181 12.65 9.45 -11.12
C LEU A 181 11.78 10.55 -11.74
N GLU A 182 10.56 10.72 -11.29
CA GLU A 182 9.67 11.82 -11.71
C GLU A 182 10.19 13.19 -11.27
N SER A 183 11.09 13.22 -10.27
CA SER A 183 11.69 14.44 -9.79
C SER A 183 12.57 15.10 -10.86
N LYS A 184 12.23 16.34 -11.25
CA LYS A 184 13.05 17.22 -12.11
C LYS A 184 14.53 17.23 -11.68
N ASN A 185 15.41 16.86 -12.61
CA ASN A 185 16.87 16.71 -12.45
C ASN A 185 17.34 15.54 -11.57
N PHE A 186 16.47 14.59 -11.27
CA PHE A 186 16.82 13.27 -10.76
C PHE A 186 16.91 12.30 -11.94
N GLY A 187 17.82 11.34 -11.88
CA GLY A 187 18.02 10.40 -12.97
C GLY A 187 18.61 9.08 -12.47
N MET A 188 18.78 8.13 -13.39
CA MET A 188 19.18 6.75 -13.07
C MET A 188 20.44 6.65 -12.22
N THR A 189 21.44 7.51 -12.45
CA THR A 189 22.68 7.52 -11.64
C THR A 189 22.44 7.92 -10.20
N SER A 190 21.56 8.90 -9.95
CA SER A 190 21.17 9.30 -8.59
C SER A 190 20.28 8.25 -7.92
N LEU A 191 19.46 7.52 -8.70
CA LEU A 191 18.68 6.40 -8.18
C LEU A 191 19.58 5.24 -7.75
N SER A 192 20.54 4.84 -8.58
CA SER A 192 21.51 3.79 -8.25
C SER A 192 22.32 4.14 -7.01
N GLU A 193 22.75 5.40 -6.89
CA GLU A 193 23.44 5.92 -5.70
C GLU A 193 22.58 5.79 -4.44
N VAL A 194 21.30 6.19 -4.50
CA VAL A 194 20.37 6.06 -3.37
C VAL A 194 20.20 4.59 -2.97
N ARG A 195 20.03 3.68 -3.93
CA ARG A 195 19.88 2.24 -3.67
C ARG A 195 21.11 1.65 -3.00
N GLU A 196 22.30 1.95 -3.51
CA GLU A 196 23.56 1.47 -2.95
C GLU A 196 23.74 1.96 -1.50
N LYS A 197 23.46 3.24 -1.24
CA LYS A 197 23.54 3.81 0.11
C LYS A 197 22.50 3.20 1.04
N LEU A 198 21.26 2.99 0.62
CA LEU A 198 20.25 2.32 1.44
C LEU A 198 20.64 0.88 1.77
N GLN A 199 21.25 0.17 0.82
CA GLN A 199 21.71 -1.21 1.01
C GLN A 199 22.78 -1.33 2.10
N THR A 200 23.64 -0.31 2.29
CA THR A 200 24.62 -0.30 3.40
C THR A 200 23.97 -0.28 4.79
N TYR A 201 22.72 0.16 4.89
CA TYR A 201 21.92 0.13 6.12
C TYR A 201 20.96 -1.07 6.15
N GLY A 202 21.04 -1.99 5.18
CA GLY A 202 20.11 -3.11 5.05
C GLY A 202 18.69 -2.70 4.65
N LEU A 203 18.53 -1.51 4.05
CA LEU A 203 17.26 -0.96 3.63
C LEU A 203 17.11 -1.03 2.10
N SER A 204 15.88 -1.17 1.61
CA SER A 204 15.52 -1.08 0.18
C SER A 204 14.44 -0.03 -0.04
N LEU A 205 14.29 0.43 -1.29
CA LEU A 205 13.17 1.29 -1.68
C LEU A 205 11.89 0.46 -1.81
N ARG A 206 10.74 1.13 -1.74
CA ARG A 206 9.46 0.46 -1.92
C ARG A 206 9.32 -0.08 -3.35
N GLY A 207 9.13 -1.40 -3.47
CA GLY A 207 8.95 -2.10 -4.75
C GLY A 207 10.24 -2.67 -5.36
N ASP A 208 11.39 -2.52 -4.67
CA ASP A 208 12.67 -3.18 -4.97
C ASP A 208 12.90 -4.38 -4.03
#